data_AF-A0A951CK69-F1
#
_entry.id   AF-A0A951CK69-F1
#
_cell.length_a   1.000
_cell.length_b   1.000
_cell.length_c   1.000
_cell.angle_alpha   90.00
_cell.angle_beta   90.00
_cell.angle_gamma   90.00
#
_symmetry.space_group_name_H-M   'P 1'
#
loop_
_entity.id
_entity.type
_entity.pdbx_description
1 polymer ?
#
loop_
_entity_poly.entity_id
_entity_poly.type
_entity_poly.pdbx_seq_one_letter_code
_entity_poly.pdbx_strand_id
1 'polypeptide(L)'
;MFAALLAVGGFVAATPYATRERPVTLAVDASRAEDGFMQVRERIPAAPGSFTIVYPKWIPGEHGPTGPLNDLAALRMSANGTALEWRRDPTDPYAFHVNVPAGAAAIDVSFDVLMNAPSETMATHSVAILNWNRALLYQDGVDSHDYYVKPSIVL
;
A
#
# COMPACT_ATOMS: atom_id res chain seq x y z
N MET A 1 43.35 24.46 11.08
CA MET A 1 43.10 23.01 10.94
C MET A 1 41.61 22.80 11.19
N PHE A 2 40.79 22.75 10.13
CA PHE A 2 39.34 22.50 10.26
C PHE A 2 39.10 21.00 10.10
N ALA A 3 38.59 20.36 11.16
CA ALA A 3 38.13 18.98 11.09
C ALA A 3 36.72 18.98 10.47
N ALA A 4 36.60 18.44 9.25
CA ALA A 4 35.31 18.17 8.65
C ALA A 4 34.74 16.88 9.26
N LEU A 5 33.65 17.00 10.01
CA LEU A 5 32.87 15.85 10.45
C LEU A 5 32.06 15.35 9.24
N LEU A 6 32.46 14.22 8.66
CA LEU A 6 31.63 13.48 7.72
C LEU A 6 30.54 12.74 8.52
N ALA A 7 29.34 13.30 8.57
CA ALA A 7 28.16 12.57 8.99
C ALA A 7 27.77 11.62 7.85
N VAL A 8 28.13 10.34 7.99
CA VAL A 8 27.60 9.29 7.12
C VAL A 8 26.14 9.07 7.53
N GLY A 9 25.21 9.67 6.80
CA GLY A 9 23.78 9.42 6.95
C GLY A 9 23.47 8.00 6.44
N GLY A 10 23.42 7.03 7.34
CA GLY A 10 22.89 5.71 7.02
C GLY A 10 21.38 5.78 6.82
N PHE A 11 20.86 5.10 5.80
CA PHE A 11 19.43 4.83 5.69
C PHE A 11 19.04 3.86 6.80
N VAL A 12 18.33 4.36 7.81
CA VAL A 12 17.72 3.53 8.85
C VAL A 12 16.32 3.17 8.38
N ALA A 13 16.06 1.87 8.18
CA ALA A 13 14.71 1.39 7.89
C ALA A 13 13.75 1.78 9.03
N ALA A 14 12.54 2.18 8.67
CA ALA A 14 11.50 2.45 9.63
C ALA A 14 11.14 1.18 10.40
N THR A 15 10.79 1.32 11.68
CA THR A 15 10.29 0.19 12.46
C THR A 15 8.94 -0.28 11.89
N PRO A 16 8.78 -1.57 11.52
CA PRO A 16 7.53 -2.07 10.99
C PRO A 16 6.44 -2.07 12.06
N TYR A 17 5.29 -1.46 11.75
CA TYR A 17 4.08 -1.65 12.56
C TYR A 17 3.40 -2.99 12.27
N ALA A 18 3.49 -3.46 11.02
CA ALA A 18 2.95 -4.76 10.61
C ALA A 18 3.96 -5.87 10.85
N THR A 19 3.82 -6.55 11.99
CA THR A 19 4.70 -7.65 12.40
C THR A 19 4.00 -8.99 12.23
N ARG A 20 4.73 -10.10 12.42
CA ARG A 20 4.14 -11.44 12.37
C ARG A 20 2.96 -11.63 13.34
N GLU A 21 3.03 -11.02 14.53
CA GLU A 21 2.00 -11.10 15.57
C GLU A 21 0.83 -10.14 15.31
N ARG A 22 1.10 -9.04 14.60
CA ARG A 22 0.12 -8.03 14.23
C ARG A 22 0.26 -7.71 12.74
N PRO A 23 -0.09 -8.64 11.84
CA PRO A 23 0.08 -8.44 10.41
C PRO A 23 -0.98 -7.46 9.89
N VAL A 24 -0.72 -6.89 8.71
CA VAL A 24 -1.78 -6.29 7.90
C VAL A 24 -2.84 -7.34 7.62
N THR A 25 -4.12 -6.98 7.74
CA THR A 25 -5.21 -7.84 7.24
C THR A 25 -5.60 -7.33 5.87
N LEU A 26 -5.50 -8.18 4.84
CA LEU A 26 -5.80 -7.83 3.46
C LEU A 26 -6.94 -8.73 2.96
N ALA A 27 -7.99 -8.11 2.44
CA ALA A 27 -9.10 -8.79 1.80
C ALA A 27 -9.28 -8.25 0.38
N VAL A 28 -9.18 -9.13 -0.60
CA VAL A 28 -9.42 -8.82 -2.02
C VAL A 28 -10.73 -9.47 -2.43
N ASP A 29 -11.68 -8.67 -2.89
CA ASP A 29 -12.93 -9.12 -3.49
C ASP A 29 -12.81 -9.07 -5.01
N ALA A 30 -12.74 -10.25 -5.62
CA ALA A 30 -12.62 -10.44 -7.06
C ALA A 30 -13.92 -10.94 -7.70
N SER A 31 -15.06 -10.88 -6.98
CA SER A 31 -16.38 -11.28 -7.51
C SER A 31 -16.82 -10.47 -8.72
N ARG A 32 -16.23 -9.28 -8.92
CA ARG A 32 -16.47 -8.38 -10.06
C ARG A 32 -15.28 -8.27 -11.01
N ALA A 33 -14.36 -9.22 -10.97
CA ALA A 33 -13.20 -9.20 -11.86
C ALA A 33 -13.60 -9.19 -13.35
N GLU A 34 -14.72 -9.84 -13.71
CA GLU A 34 -15.24 -9.79 -15.08
C GLU A 34 -15.71 -8.39 -15.53
N ASP A 35 -16.11 -7.53 -14.58
CA ASP A 35 -16.41 -6.12 -14.82
C ASP A 35 -15.14 -5.25 -14.90
N GLY A 36 -13.96 -5.86 -14.77
CA GLY A 36 -12.67 -5.20 -14.91
C GLY A 36 -12.17 -4.51 -13.64
N PHE A 37 -12.67 -4.86 -12.45
CA PHE A 37 -12.10 -4.36 -11.20
C PHE A 37 -12.17 -5.35 -10.03
N MET A 38 -11.24 -5.20 -9.08
CA MET A 38 -11.27 -5.88 -7.77
C MET A 38 -11.34 -4.84 -6.66
N GLN A 39 -12.06 -5.14 -5.59
CA GLN A 39 -12.12 -4.25 -4.43
C GLN A 39 -11.17 -4.74 -3.36
N VAL A 40 -10.35 -3.84 -2.83
CA VAL A 40 -9.40 -4.13 -1.77
C VAL A 40 -9.85 -3.47 -0.49
N ARG A 41 -9.80 -4.23 0.61
CA ARG A 41 -9.88 -3.70 1.98
C ARG A 41 -8.66 -4.16 2.75
N GLU A 42 -7.97 -3.21 3.35
CA GLU A 42 -6.72 -3.43 4.06
C GLU A 42 -6.78 -2.74 5.42
N ARG A 43 -6.35 -3.44 6.48
CA ARG A 43 -6.20 -2.86 7.82
C ARG A 43 -4.72 -2.86 8.19
N ILE A 44 -4.13 -1.68 8.15
CA ILE A 44 -2.69 -1.45 8.37
C ILE A 44 -2.47 -1.07 9.84
N PRO A 45 -1.72 -1.87 10.63
CA PRO A 45 -1.31 -1.45 11.97
C PRO A 45 -0.54 -0.13 11.94
N ALA A 46 -0.84 0.75 12.88
CA ALA A 46 -0.23 2.08 12.95
C ALA A 46 -0.19 2.59 14.40
N ALA A 47 0.52 3.70 14.61
CA ALA A 47 0.46 4.47 15.84
C ALA A 47 0.01 5.92 15.55
N PRO A 48 -0.52 6.64 16.55
CA PRO A 48 -0.89 8.04 16.38
C PRO A 48 0.26 8.91 15.88
N GLY A 49 -0.03 9.85 14.98
CA GLY A 49 0.94 10.76 14.39
C GLY A 49 1.03 10.68 12.87
N SER A 50 2.07 11.30 12.32
CA SER A 50 2.31 11.29 10.86
C SER A 50 2.63 9.87 10.40
N PHE A 51 1.96 9.45 9.33
CA PHE A 51 2.15 8.15 8.73
C PHE A 51 2.16 8.30 7.21
N THR A 52 3.11 7.64 6.56
CA THR A 52 3.16 7.56 5.08
C THR A 52 2.86 6.14 4.66
N ILE A 53 1.84 6.00 3.82
CA ILE A 53 1.47 4.76 3.14
C ILE A 53 2.00 4.84 1.71
N VAL A 54 2.60 3.77 1.21
CA VAL A 54 3.14 3.70 -0.16
C VAL A 54 2.49 2.57 -0.95
N TYR A 55 2.32 2.80 -2.24
CA TYR A 55 1.98 1.77 -3.22
C TYR A 55 3.26 1.16 -3.82
N PRO A 56 3.31 -0.16 -4.10
CA PRO A 56 4.51 -0.80 -4.64
C PRO A 56 4.98 -0.16 -5.95
N LYS A 57 6.15 0.51 -5.90
CA LYS A 57 6.76 1.18 -7.05
C LYS A 57 7.71 0.28 -7.83
N TRP A 58 8.52 -0.51 -7.13
CA TRP A 58 9.50 -1.44 -7.69
C TRP A 58 9.00 -2.87 -7.54
N ILE A 59 8.80 -3.56 -8.66
CA ILE A 59 8.24 -4.90 -8.67
C ILE A 59 9.37 -5.92 -8.91
N PRO A 60 9.48 -6.98 -8.10
CA PRO A 60 10.46 -8.03 -8.33
C PRO A 60 10.35 -8.62 -9.75
N GLY A 61 11.47 -8.63 -10.48
CA GLY A 61 11.52 -9.09 -11.88
C GLY A 61 11.38 -7.98 -12.92
N GLU A 62 11.05 -6.76 -12.52
CA GLU A 62 10.97 -5.60 -13.43
C GLU A 62 12.19 -4.69 -13.30
N HIS A 63 12.59 -4.04 -14.39
CA HIS A 63 13.80 -3.21 -14.48
C HIS A 63 13.49 -1.71 -14.35
N GLY A 64 12.39 -1.34 -13.71
CA GLY A 64 11.95 0.05 -13.58
C GLY A 64 10.94 0.26 -12.44
N PRO A 65 10.62 1.53 -12.12
CA PRO A 65 9.61 1.90 -11.14
C PRO A 65 8.21 1.83 -11.76
N THR A 66 7.80 0.63 -12.14
CA THR A 66 6.69 0.33 -13.04
C THR A 66 5.42 -0.14 -12.33
N GLY A 67 5.33 0.01 -11.01
CA GLY A 67 4.10 -0.19 -10.26
C GLY A 67 2.91 0.56 -10.90
N PRO A 68 1.78 -0.08 -11.19
CA PRO A 68 0.73 0.50 -12.02
C PRO A 68 -0.19 1.43 -11.22
N LEU A 69 0.34 2.54 -10.70
CA LEU A 69 -0.39 3.47 -9.84
C LEU A 69 -1.69 4.01 -10.50
N ASN A 70 -1.73 4.08 -11.82
CA ASN A 70 -2.90 4.54 -12.57
C ASN A 70 -4.11 3.59 -12.44
N ASP A 71 -3.89 2.34 -12.05
CA ASP A 71 -4.93 1.34 -11.86
C ASP A 71 -5.54 1.41 -10.45
N LEU A 72 -4.94 2.18 -9.54
CA LEU A 72 -5.47 2.41 -8.19
C LEU A 72 -6.54 3.50 -8.22
N ALA A 73 -7.78 3.11 -7.99
CA ALA A 73 -8.95 3.98 -7.99
C ALA A 73 -9.66 4.01 -6.64
N ALA A 74 -10.56 5.00 -6.46
CA ALA A 74 -11.47 5.08 -5.31
C ALA A 74 -10.83 5.00 -3.91
N LEU A 75 -9.56 5.42 -3.76
CA LEU A 75 -8.84 5.36 -2.48
C LEU A 75 -9.59 6.09 -1.35
N ARG A 76 -9.78 5.37 -0.24
CA ARG A 76 -10.34 5.86 1.01
C ARG A 76 -9.49 5.36 2.16
N MET A 77 -9.33 6.20 3.16
CA MET A 77 -8.64 5.88 4.40
C MET A 77 -9.50 6.33 5.57
N SER A 78 -9.55 5.53 6.62
CA SER A 78 -10.25 5.84 7.85
C SER A 78 -9.48 5.29 9.05
N ALA A 79 -9.75 5.81 10.23
CA ALA A 79 -9.30 5.22 11.49
C ALA A 79 -10.42 5.33 12.52
N ASN A 80 -10.65 4.25 13.28
CA ASN A 80 -11.74 4.15 14.25
C ASN A 80 -13.12 4.53 13.65
N GLY A 81 -13.35 4.21 12.37
CA GLY A 81 -14.60 4.51 11.67
C GLY A 81 -14.74 5.93 11.12
N THR A 82 -13.76 6.82 11.38
CA THR A 82 -13.77 8.20 10.88
C THR A 82 -12.86 8.33 9.67
N ALA A 83 -13.35 8.97 8.61
CA ALA A 83 -12.55 9.24 7.40
C ALA A 83 -11.32 10.10 7.73
N LEU A 84 -10.17 9.73 7.16
CA LEU A 84 -8.93 10.49 7.28
C LEU A 84 -8.71 11.33 6.02
N GLU A 85 -8.32 12.58 6.22
CA GLU A 85 -7.74 13.37 5.14
C GLU A 85 -6.37 12.79 4.78
N TRP A 86 -6.18 12.48 3.50
CA TRP A 86 -4.90 12.03 2.97
C TRP A 86 -4.47 12.93 1.81
N ARG A 87 -3.16 13.04 1.60
CA ARG A 87 -2.58 13.78 0.48
C ARG A 87 -1.53 12.92 -0.21
N ARG A 88 -1.58 12.85 -1.53
CA ARG A 88 -0.51 12.24 -2.33
C ARG A 88 0.74 13.13 -2.26
N ASP A 89 1.91 12.54 -2.09
CA ASP A 89 3.18 13.26 -2.05
C ASP A 89 3.42 13.95 -3.41
N PRO A 90 3.83 15.23 -3.43
CA PRO A 90 4.01 16.00 -4.67
C PRO A 90 5.27 15.59 -5.46
N THR A 91 6.20 14.86 -4.85
CA THR A 91 7.49 14.44 -5.42
C THR A 91 7.58 12.94 -5.66
N ASP A 92 6.95 12.12 -4.81
CA ASP A 92 6.79 10.68 -5.06
C ASP A 92 5.31 10.29 -5.14
N PRO A 93 4.72 10.21 -6.35
CA PRO A 93 3.29 9.99 -6.49
C PRO A 93 2.79 8.66 -5.91
N TYR A 94 3.69 7.72 -5.58
CA TYR A 94 3.37 6.45 -4.94
C TYR A 94 3.14 6.58 -3.43
N ALA A 95 3.49 7.71 -2.81
CA ALA A 95 3.36 7.95 -1.39
C ALA A 95 2.09 8.76 -1.07
N PHE A 96 1.46 8.41 0.05
CA PHE A 96 0.25 9.03 0.57
C PHE A 96 0.46 9.36 2.05
N HIS A 97 0.38 10.64 2.39
CA HIS A 97 0.52 11.11 3.76
C HIS A 97 -0.84 11.19 4.44
N VAL A 98 -0.87 10.71 5.68
CA VAL A 98 -2.03 10.78 6.56
C VAL A 98 -1.59 11.11 7.98
N ASN A 99 -2.51 11.62 8.79
CA ASN A 99 -2.31 11.76 10.23
C ASN A 99 -3.22 10.78 10.97
N VAL A 100 -2.61 9.87 11.72
CA VAL A 100 -3.31 8.88 12.53
C VAL A 100 -3.76 9.53 13.83
N PRO A 101 -5.07 9.59 14.12
CA PRO A 101 -5.58 10.27 15.31
C PRO A 101 -5.17 9.55 16.59
N ALA A 102 -5.18 10.29 17.70
CA ALA A 102 -4.97 9.73 19.04
C ALA A 102 -5.96 8.58 19.32
N GLY A 103 -5.46 7.50 19.92
CA GLY A 103 -6.26 6.31 20.24
C GLY A 103 -6.53 5.36 19.05
N ALA A 104 -6.13 5.71 17.82
CA ALA A 104 -6.13 4.77 16.72
C ALA A 104 -4.86 3.90 16.73
N ALA A 105 -5.04 2.60 16.47
CA ALA A 105 -3.95 1.61 16.40
C ALA A 105 -3.83 0.97 15.01
N ALA A 106 -4.63 1.43 14.06
CA ALA A 106 -4.64 0.98 12.68
C ALA A 106 -5.30 2.03 11.77
N ILE A 107 -4.99 1.94 10.49
CA ILE A 107 -5.64 2.64 9.39
C ILE A 107 -6.40 1.60 8.59
N ASP A 108 -7.69 1.83 8.36
CA ASP A 108 -8.53 1.06 7.46
C ASP A 108 -8.51 1.73 6.09
N VAL A 109 -7.98 1.02 5.09
CA VAL A 109 -7.81 1.46 3.71
C VAL A 109 -8.72 0.66 2.80
N SER A 110 -9.35 1.33 1.83
CA SER A 110 -10.05 0.65 0.74
C SER A 110 -9.79 1.35 -0.58
N PHE A 111 -9.68 0.57 -1.65
CA PHE A 111 -9.49 1.06 -3.01
C PHE A 111 -9.94 0.00 -4.01
N ASP A 112 -10.11 0.41 -5.26
CA ASP A 112 -10.37 -0.49 -6.36
C ASP A 112 -9.09 -0.64 -7.19
N VAL A 113 -8.83 -1.85 -7.67
CA VAL A 113 -7.82 -2.14 -8.69
C VAL A 113 -8.54 -2.28 -10.03
N LEU A 114 -8.25 -1.38 -10.96
CA LEU A 114 -8.69 -1.51 -12.34
C LEU A 114 -7.85 -2.60 -13.01
N MET A 115 -8.50 -3.65 -13.54
CA MET A 115 -7.83 -4.86 -13.99
C MET A 115 -7.38 -4.82 -15.45
N ASN A 116 -7.97 -3.95 -16.26
CA ASN A 116 -7.75 -3.92 -17.70
C ASN A 116 -7.30 -2.53 -18.14
N ALA A 117 -6.00 -2.34 -18.22
CA ALA A 117 -5.35 -1.17 -18.79
C ALA A 117 -5.08 -1.38 -20.29
N PRO A 118 -4.87 -0.32 -21.10
CA PRO A 118 -4.59 -0.48 -22.53
C PRO A 118 -3.37 -1.36 -22.85
N SER A 119 -2.39 -1.43 -21.93
CA SER A 119 -1.17 -2.22 -22.08
C SER A 119 -1.24 -3.61 -21.42
N GLU A 120 -2.31 -3.92 -20.67
CA GLU A 120 -2.39 -5.13 -19.87
C GLU A 120 -3.83 -5.49 -19.52
N THR A 121 -4.21 -6.74 -19.84
CA THR A 121 -5.52 -7.31 -19.51
C THR A 121 -5.34 -8.36 -18.42
N MET A 122 -5.84 -8.10 -17.21
CA MET A 122 -5.80 -9.06 -16.11
C MET A 122 -7.10 -9.85 -15.97
N ALA A 123 -8.21 -9.42 -16.58
CA ALA A 123 -9.48 -10.11 -16.46
C ALA A 123 -10.31 -10.19 -17.75
N THR A 124 -11.03 -11.30 -17.86
CA THR A 124 -12.07 -11.59 -18.85
C THR A 124 -13.24 -12.27 -18.13
N HIS A 125 -14.31 -12.60 -18.85
CA HIS A 125 -15.43 -13.38 -18.29
C HIS A 125 -15.08 -14.80 -17.83
N SER A 126 -13.87 -15.32 -18.10
CA SER A 126 -13.51 -16.71 -17.78
C SER A 126 -12.22 -16.86 -16.99
N VAL A 127 -11.43 -15.79 -16.87
CA VAL A 127 -10.17 -15.82 -16.12
C VAL A 127 -9.88 -14.43 -15.55
N ALA A 128 -9.37 -14.42 -14.32
CA ALA A 128 -8.87 -13.25 -13.62
C ALA A 128 -7.47 -13.56 -13.06
N ILE A 129 -6.55 -12.61 -13.20
CA ILE A 129 -5.19 -12.68 -12.66
C ILE A 129 -5.12 -11.72 -11.47
N LEU A 130 -4.83 -12.24 -10.29
CA LEU A 130 -4.52 -11.42 -9.12
C LEU A 130 -3.00 -11.28 -8.97
N ASN A 131 -2.50 -10.08 -9.27
CA ASN A 131 -1.15 -9.68 -8.94
C ASN A 131 -1.15 -9.04 -7.54
N TRP A 132 -0.63 -9.75 -6.53
CA TRP A 132 -0.68 -9.30 -5.12
C TRP A 132 -0.04 -7.93 -4.91
N ASN A 133 1.06 -7.64 -5.61
CA ASN A 133 1.71 -6.33 -5.57
C ASN A 133 0.81 -5.17 -6.05
N ARG A 134 -0.30 -5.45 -6.74
CA ARG A 134 -1.27 -4.42 -7.12
C ARG A 134 -2.37 -4.19 -6.10
N ALA A 135 -2.55 -5.14 -5.18
CA ALA A 135 -3.68 -5.23 -4.29
C ALA A 135 -3.32 -4.90 -2.84
N LEU A 136 -2.21 -4.16 -2.60
CA LEU A 136 -1.81 -3.76 -1.25
C LEU A 136 -1.16 -2.38 -1.25
N LEU A 137 -1.26 -1.70 -0.11
CA LEU A 137 -0.38 -0.59 0.24
C LEU A 137 0.39 -0.97 1.52
N TYR A 138 1.48 -0.29 1.80
CA TYR A 138 2.30 -0.63 2.96
C TYR A 138 2.95 0.60 3.59
N GLN A 139 3.53 0.42 4.77
CA GLN A 139 4.21 1.49 5.49
C GLN A 139 5.50 1.89 4.75
N ASP A 140 5.71 3.19 4.59
CA ASP A 140 6.95 3.71 4.01
C ASP A 140 8.20 3.36 4.86
N GLY A 141 9.32 3.18 4.17
CA GLY A 141 10.64 2.96 4.79
C GLY A 141 10.83 1.60 5.46
N VAL A 142 9.88 0.66 5.35
CA VAL A 142 9.99 -0.69 5.91
C VAL A 142 10.52 -1.66 4.85
N ASP A 143 11.42 -2.56 5.26
CA ASP A 143 11.84 -3.69 4.42
C ASP A 143 10.67 -4.66 4.22
N SER A 144 10.36 -4.99 2.96
CA SER A 144 9.29 -5.94 2.62
C SER A 144 9.43 -7.32 3.28
N HIS A 145 10.65 -7.74 3.63
CA HIS A 145 10.90 -8.99 4.36
C HIS A 145 10.30 -8.97 5.78
N ASP A 146 10.26 -7.79 6.39
CA ASP A 146 9.79 -7.57 7.76
C ASP A 146 8.33 -7.08 7.82
N TYR A 147 7.67 -6.94 6.65
CA TYR A 147 6.30 -6.47 6.54
C TYR A 147 5.32 -7.64 6.34
N TYR A 148 4.60 -8.02 7.39
CA TYR A 148 3.73 -9.19 7.36
C TYR A 148 2.31 -8.86 6.95
N VAL A 149 1.79 -9.59 5.97
CA VAL A 149 0.41 -9.48 5.46
C VAL A 149 -0.29 -10.81 5.63
N LYS A 150 -1.55 -10.77 6.10
CA LYS A 150 -2.48 -11.90 6.17
C LYS A 150 -3.56 -11.69 5.09
N PRO A 151 -3.35 -12.26 3.88
CA PRO A 151 -4.27 -12.07 2.77
C PRO A 151 -5.46 -13.04 2.82
N SER A 152 -6.54 -12.61 2.19
CA SER A 152 -7.72 -13.42 1.88
C SER A 152 -8.32 -12.94 0.55
N ILE A 153 -9.01 -13.85 -0.13
CA ILE A 153 -9.67 -13.56 -1.40
C ILE A 153 -11.12 -14.06 -1.36
N VAL A 154 -12.03 -13.27 -1.92
CA VAL A 154 -13.40 -13.65 -2.26
C VAL A 154 -13.48 -13.74 -3.78
N LEU A 155 -14.05 -14.84 -4.29
CA LEU A 155 -14.24 -15.13 -5.71
C LEU A 155 -15.73 -15.17 -6.03
#